data_AF-A0A158BF07-F1
#
_entry.id   AF-A0A158BF07-F1
#
_cell.length_a   1.000
_cell.length_b   1.000
_cell.length_c   1.000
_cell.angle_alpha   90.00
_cell.angle_beta   90.00
_cell.angle_gamma   90.00
#
_symmetry.space_group_name_H-M   'P 1'
#
loop_
_entity.id
_entity.type
_entity.pdbx_description
1 polymer ?
#
loop_
_entity_poly.entity_id
_entity_poly.type
_entity_poly.pdbx_seq_one_letter_code
_entity_poly.pdbx_strand_id
1 'polypeptide(L)'
;MFEVQFKQEEEMMDLGILVYVDDSPSMLEEFDWLYKSLYYSGVISRSGIIAVCNPKIIQALPKDERITVIPSIPYEQRHAEWNGYKFINSIGNLIEQPVLDACAQFEFILKTDCDTFVTPALRDFRPSGLCAGFGGYAYQDDVREKLSEVSARWGFPHSGLHNVGASVLGPAEMVKQFLLAQLRACERLWREEFQSHDGVWPGWCKQVVTMYAGELALRVTYPQRCSLGLLDAFPSADRELASDVLHVHAWQTEAYWSKRIYRDGGYAHIARDSIDRTKLAGYCHWLAEASIDEVKRAAQ
;
A
#
# COMPACT_ATOMS: atom_id res chain seq x y z
N MET A 1 -49.01 7.00 -20.84
CA MET A 1 -48.35 6.00 -19.97
C MET A 1 -46.87 6.14 -20.29
N PHE A 2 -46.12 6.86 -19.45
CA PHE A 2 -44.68 7.08 -19.66
C PHE A 2 -43.94 5.96 -18.93
N GLU A 3 -43.34 5.04 -19.67
CA GLU A 3 -42.36 4.10 -19.12
C GLU A 3 -41.05 4.85 -18.91
N VAL A 4 -40.72 5.08 -17.64
CA VAL A 4 -39.37 5.49 -17.23
C VAL A 4 -38.52 4.22 -17.26
N GLN A 5 -37.69 4.08 -18.29
CA GLN A 5 -36.60 3.11 -18.28
C GLN A 5 -35.60 3.54 -17.21
N PHE A 6 -35.59 2.83 -16.08
CA PHE A 6 -34.45 2.83 -15.17
C PHE A 6 -33.27 2.22 -15.94
N LYS A 7 -32.35 3.07 -16.41
CA LYS A 7 -30.98 2.61 -16.68
C LYS A 7 -30.47 2.03 -15.38
N GLN A 8 -30.11 0.74 -15.39
CA GLN A 8 -29.18 0.21 -14.40
C GLN A 8 -27.96 1.14 -14.45
N GLU A 9 -27.69 1.86 -13.37
CA GLU A 9 -26.40 2.50 -13.17
C GLU A 9 -25.39 1.34 -13.23
N GLU A 10 -24.57 1.28 -14.29
CA GLU A 10 -23.32 0.54 -14.23
C GLU A 10 -22.60 1.08 -12.98
N GLU A 11 -22.42 0.24 -11.96
CA GLU A 11 -21.63 0.60 -10.78
C GLU A 11 -20.27 1.06 -11.27
N MET A 12 -20.05 2.37 -11.25
CA MET A 12 -18.86 2.98 -11.81
C MET A 12 -17.68 2.60 -10.91
N MET A 13 -16.71 1.89 -11.47
CA MET A 13 -15.45 1.64 -10.78
C MET A 13 -14.70 2.96 -10.63
N ASP A 14 -14.65 3.49 -9.41
CA ASP A 14 -14.08 4.81 -9.11
C ASP A 14 -12.77 4.74 -8.32
N LEU A 15 -12.39 3.56 -7.83
CA LEU A 15 -11.17 3.31 -7.04
C LEU A 15 -10.19 2.40 -7.77
N GLY A 16 -8.97 2.88 -8.03
CA GLY A 16 -7.86 2.06 -8.50
C GLY A 16 -6.99 1.59 -7.34
N ILE A 17 -6.75 0.28 -7.24
CA ILE A 17 -5.77 -0.31 -6.32
C ILE A 17 -4.44 -0.46 -7.05
N LEU A 18 -3.50 0.43 -6.79
CA LEU A 18 -2.20 0.49 -7.45
C LEU A 18 -1.15 -0.26 -6.61
N VAL A 19 -0.55 -1.30 -7.20
CA VAL A 19 0.39 -2.17 -6.49
C VAL A 19 1.51 -2.64 -7.42
N TYR A 20 2.71 -2.83 -6.85
CA TYR A 20 3.85 -3.46 -7.53
C TYR A 20 4.00 -4.92 -7.07
N VAL A 21 4.16 -5.85 -8.02
CA VAL A 21 4.31 -7.29 -7.78
C VAL A 21 5.58 -7.83 -8.45
N ASP A 22 6.57 -8.19 -7.66
CA ASP A 22 7.85 -8.75 -8.11
C ASP A 22 7.82 -10.27 -8.26
N ASP A 23 8.84 -10.82 -8.91
CA ASP A 23 9.07 -12.24 -9.09
C ASP A 23 9.58 -12.90 -7.80
N SER A 24 8.69 -13.04 -6.81
CA SER A 24 8.94 -13.84 -5.62
C SER A 24 7.68 -14.57 -5.12
N PRO A 25 7.80 -15.82 -4.65
CA PRO A 25 6.66 -16.58 -4.13
C PRO A 25 5.94 -15.87 -2.98
N SER A 26 6.69 -15.22 -2.09
CA SER A 26 6.12 -14.47 -0.96
C SER A 26 5.29 -13.28 -1.40
N MET A 27 5.68 -12.61 -2.49
CA MET A 27 4.93 -11.45 -3.00
C MET A 27 3.66 -11.86 -3.75
N LEU A 28 3.66 -13.04 -4.39
CA LEU A 28 2.44 -13.62 -4.95
C LEU A 28 1.45 -14.03 -3.85
N GLU A 29 1.94 -14.61 -2.76
CA GLU A 29 1.13 -14.91 -1.58
C GLU A 29 0.54 -13.63 -0.96
N GLU A 30 1.36 -12.59 -0.81
CA GLU A 30 0.93 -11.29 -0.30
C GLU A 30 -0.11 -10.65 -1.24
N PHE A 31 0.12 -10.67 -2.55
CA PHE A 31 -0.86 -10.18 -3.52
C PHE A 31 -2.20 -10.94 -3.42
N ASP A 32 -2.16 -12.25 -3.20
CA ASP A 32 -3.37 -13.06 -2.94
C ASP A 32 -4.10 -12.60 -1.67
N TRP A 33 -3.39 -12.20 -0.61
CA TRP A 33 -4.02 -11.62 0.59
C TRP A 33 -4.77 -10.32 0.29
N LEU A 34 -4.12 -9.38 -0.41
CA LEU A 34 -4.72 -8.13 -0.84
C LEU A 34 -5.96 -8.40 -1.73
N TYR A 35 -5.80 -9.27 -2.73
CA TYR A 35 -6.87 -9.65 -3.65
C TYR A 35 -8.08 -10.27 -2.93
N LYS A 36 -7.85 -11.23 -2.01
CA LYS A 36 -8.92 -11.82 -1.20
C LYS A 36 -9.59 -10.79 -0.31
N SER A 37 -8.83 -9.86 0.28
CA SER A 37 -9.39 -8.82 1.14
C SER A 37 -10.34 -7.88 0.38
N LEU A 38 -10.06 -7.58 -0.90
CA LEU A 38 -10.95 -6.77 -1.76
C LEU A 38 -12.30 -7.44 -1.96
N TYR A 39 -12.31 -8.77 -2.17
CA TYR A 39 -13.54 -9.54 -2.28
C TYR A 39 -14.30 -9.61 -0.95
N TYR A 40 -13.62 -9.99 0.13
CA TYR A 40 -14.27 -10.18 1.42
C TYR A 40 -14.86 -8.88 2.00
N SER A 41 -14.18 -7.75 1.79
CA SER A 41 -14.63 -6.43 2.24
C SER A 41 -15.75 -5.84 1.37
N GLY A 42 -16.03 -6.42 0.20
CA GLY A 42 -16.92 -5.86 -0.80
C GLY A 42 -16.35 -4.64 -1.54
N VAL A 43 -15.12 -4.21 -1.24
CA VAL A 43 -14.44 -3.10 -1.94
C VAL A 43 -14.28 -3.39 -3.42
N ILE A 44 -14.13 -4.68 -3.78
CA ILE A 44 -13.97 -5.11 -5.18
C ILE A 44 -15.07 -4.56 -6.08
N SER A 45 -16.31 -4.42 -5.59
CA SER A 45 -17.49 -3.96 -6.35
C SER A 45 -17.25 -2.64 -7.10
N ARG A 46 -16.53 -1.71 -6.47
CA ARG A 46 -16.23 -0.36 -6.97
C ARG A 46 -14.78 -0.16 -7.40
N SER A 47 -13.95 -1.20 -7.36
CA SER A 47 -12.51 -1.07 -7.58
C SER A 47 -11.97 -1.93 -8.72
N GLY A 48 -10.97 -1.41 -9.42
CA GLY A 48 -10.07 -2.17 -10.28
C GLY A 48 -8.67 -2.24 -9.67
N ILE A 49 -7.90 -3.27 -10.00
CA ILE A 49 -6.50 -3.41 -9.58
C ILE A 49 -5.59 -3.06 -10.75
N ILE A 50 -4.63 -2.17 -10.53
CA ILE A 50 -3.54 -1.85 -11.43
C ILE A 50 -2.29 -2.57 -10.90
N ALA A 51 -2.05 -3.77 -11.42
CA ALA A 51 -0.94 -4.62 -11.01
C ALA A 51 0.26 -4.37 -11.91
N VAL A 52 1.20 -3.54 -11.45
CA VAL A 52 2.48 -3.34 -12.13
C VAL A 52 3.39 -4.48 -11.73
N CYS A 53 3.78 -5.34 -12.66
CA CYS A 53 4.40 -6.60 -12.29
C CYS A 53 5.67 -6.94 -13.06
N ASN A 54 6.54 -7.71 -12.42
CA ASN A 54 7.65 -8.34 -13.10
C ASN A 54 7.13 -9.20 -14.27
N PRO A 55 7.68 -9.08 -15.49
CA PRO A 55 7.15 -9.79 -16.67
C PRO A 55 7.10 -11.31 -16.51
N LYS A 56 7.92 -11.88 -15.61
CA LYS A 56 7.98 -13.33 -15.37
C LYS A 56 6.75 -13.89 -14.66
N ILE A 57 6.01 -13.07 -13.91
CA ILE A 57 4.89 -13.54 -13.08
C ILE A 57 3.50 -13.21 -13.61
N ILE A 58 3.40 -12.63 -14.82
CA ILE A 58 2.11 -12.29 -15.47
C ILE A 58 1.14 -13.49 -15.44
N GLN A 59 1.64 -14.69 -15.74
CA GLN A 59 0.80 -15.91 -15.80
C GLN A 59 0.42 -16.47 -14.42
N ALA A 60 1.08 -16.01 -13.35
CA ALA A 60 0.81 -16.42 -11.98
C ALA A 60 -0.24 -15.52 -11.30
N LEU A 61 -0.51 -14.33 -11.84
CA LEU A 61 -1.56 -13.45 -11.33
C LEU A 61 -2.96 -14.03 -11.59
N PRO A 62 -3.96 -13.74 -10.74
CA PRO A 62 -5.33 -14.14 -10.97
C PRO A 62 -5.85 -13.64 -12.32
N LYS A 63 -6.60 -14.50 -13.02
CA LYS A 63 -7.31 -14.14 -14.26
C LYS A 63 -8.65 -13.52 -13.89
N ASP A 64 -8.65 -12.21 -13.70
CA ASP A 64 -9.82 -11.40 -13.34
C ASP A 64 -9.85 -10.15 -14.22
N GLU A 65 -11.01 -9.84 -14.81
CA GLU A 65 -11.20 -8.68 -15.69
C GLU A 65 -11.01 -7.34 -14.97
N ARG A 66 -11.11 -7.34 -13.63
CA ARG A 66 -10.84 -6.17 -12.79
C ARG A 66 -9.35 -5.91 -12.59
N ILE A 67 -8.47 -6.81 -13.04
CA ILE A 67 -7.01 -6.65 -12.92
C ILE A 67 -6.42 -6.18 -14.25
N THR A 68 -5.98 -4.92 -14.27
CA THR A 68 -5.12 -4.40 -15.34
C THR A 68 -3.67 -4.74 -15.02
N VAL A 69 -3.11 -5.69 -15.79
CA VAL A 69 -1.71 -6.11 -15.64
C VAL A 69 -0.80 -5.25 -16.50
N ILE A 70 0.19 -4.60 -15.90
CA ILE A 70 1.18 -3.76 -16.58
C ILE A 70 2.57 -4.38 -16.34
N PRO A 71 3.14 -5.10 -17.32
CA PRO A 71 4.47 -5.68 -17.17
C PRO A 71 5.53 -4.60 -17.18
N SER A 72 6.42 -4.59 -16.17
CA SER A 72 7.52 -3.65 -16.09
C SER A 72 8.77 -4.28 -15.48
N ILE A 73 9.92 -4.05 -16.11
CA ILE A 73 11.21 -4.50 -15.59
C ILE A 73 11.50 -3.71 -14.31
N PRO A 74 11.90 -4.36 -13.20
CA PRO A 74 12.16 -3.69 -11.93
C PRO A 74 13.04 -2.45 -12.07
N TYR A 75 12.64 -1.34 -11.47
CA TYR A 75 13.33 -0.05 -11.58
C TYR A 75 14.83 -0.15 -11.24
N GLU A 76 15.19 -0.86 -10.17
CA GLU A 76 16.60 -1.05 -9.78
C GLU A 76 17.46 -1.73 -10.87
N GLN A 77 16.85 -2.51 -11.76
CA GLN A 77 17.57 -3.20 -12.85
C GLN A 77 17.79 -2.30 -14.07
N ARG A 78 17.00 -1.22 -14.18
CA ARG A 78 17.12 -0.22 -15.25
C ARG A 78 17.98 0.97 -14.84
N HIS A 79 18.22 1.15 -13.54
CA HIS A 79 18.91 2.30 -12.95
C HIS A 79 20.00 1.84 -11.97
N ALA A 80 21.26 1.81 -12.45
CA ALA A 80 22.38 1.17 -11.77
C ALA A 80 22.68 1.74 -10.37
N GLU A 81 22.37 3.01 -10.12
CA GLU A 81 22.55 3.66 -8.83
C GLU A 81 21.69 3.03 -7.71
N TRP A 82 20.61 2.33 -8.08
CA TRP A 82 19.68 1.67 -7.17
C TRP A 82 19.95 0.17 -6.99
N ASN A 83 21.03 -0.36 -7.58
CA ASN A 83 21.32 -1.79 -7.56
C ASN A 83 21.35 -2.34 -6.12
N GLY A 84 20.49 -3.33 -5.85
CA GLY A 84 20.37 -3.97 -4.54
C GLY A 84 19.36 -3.30 -3.59
N TYR A 85 18.69 -2.23 -4.02
CA TYR A 85 17.65 -1.54 -3.26
C TYR A 85 16.25 -1.75 -3.88
N LYS A 86 15.73 -2.97 -3.73
CA LYS A 86 14.46 -3.42 -4.33
C LYS A 86 13.24 -2.58 -3.96
N PHE A 87 13.26 -1.90 -2.81
CA PHE A 87 12.13 -1.07 -2.37
C PHE A 87 11.83 0.09 -3.33
N ILE A 88 12.79 0.54 -4.15
CA ILE A 88 12.53 1.58 -5.16
C ILE A 88 11.56 1.11 -6.24
N ASN A 89 11.45 -0.20 -6.48
CA ASN A 89 10.60 -0.74 -7.54
C ASN A 89 9.12 -0.38 -7.30
N SER A 90 8.67 -0.39 -6.04
CA SER A 90 7.30 0.01 -5.68
C SER A 90 7.05 1.53 -5.74
N ILE A 91 8.03 2.32 -6.19
CA ILE A 91 7.89 3.76 -6.47
C ILE A 91 8.15 4.02 -7.95
N GLY A 92 9.33 3.64 -8.43
CA GLY A 92 9.80 3.97 -9.78
C GLY A 92 9.03 3.26 -10.88
N ASN A 93 8.57 2.02 -10.68
CA ASN A 93 7.71 1.35 -11.66
C ASN A 93 6.29 1.94 -11.67
N LEU A 94 5.81 2.47 -10.54
CA LEU A 94 4.43 2.98 -10.41
C LEU A 94 4.19 4.35 -11.05
N ILE A 95 5.25 5.05 -11.47
CA ILE A 95 5.17 6.35 -12.15
C ILE A 95 5.43 6.28 -13.66
N GLU A 96 5.59 5.08 -14.21
CA GLU A 96 5.75 4.90 -15.65
C GLU A 96 4.47 5.31 -16.39
N GLN A 97 4.62 5.85 -17.61
CA GLN A 97 3.49 6.43 -18.34
C GLN A 97 2.29 5.47 -18.50
N PRO A 98 2.46 4.18 -18.86
CA PRO A 98 1.33 3.25 -18.95
C PRO A 98 0.57 3.08 -17.62
N VAL A 99 1.27 3.21 -16.49
CA VAL A 99 0.66 3.15 -15.16
C VAL A 99 -0.12 4.42 -14.86
N LEU A 100 0.45 5.59 -15.17
CA LEU A 100 -0.24 6.87 -15.02
C LEU A 100 -1.51 6.94 -15.89
N ASP A 101 -1.46 6.40 -17.10
CA ASP A 101 -2.61 6.32 -18.01
C ASP A 101 -3.71 5.40 -17.46
N ALA A 102 -3.35 4.28 -16.84
CA ALA A 102 -4.30 3.39 -16.16
C ALA A 102 -4.92 4.07 -14.93
N CYS A 103 -4.12 4.76 -14.11
CA CYS A 103 -4.61 5.50 -12.95
C CYS A 103 -5.59 6.62 -13.32
N ALA A 104 -5.46 7.24 -14.50
CA ALA A 104 -6.32 8.32 -14.95
C ALA A 104 -7.79 7.90 -15.20
N GLN A 105 -8.08 6.60 -15.20
CA GLN A 105 -9.44 6.07 -15.35
C GLN A 105 -10.25 6.08 -14.04
N PHE A 106 -9.59 6.28 -12.90
CA PHE A 106 -10.21 6.23 -11.58
C PHE A 106 -10.28 7.63 -10.96
N GLU A 107 -11.30 7.86 -10.13
CA GLU A 107 -11.41 9.10 -9.36
C GLU A 107 -10.43 9.09 -8.17
N PHE A 108 -10.27 7.93 -7.55
CA PHE A 108 -9.40 7.71 -6.39
C PHE A 108 -8.39 6.61 -6.66
N ILE A 109 -7.20 6.74 -6.08
CA ILE A 109 -6.17 5.71 -6.11
C ILE A 109 -5.77 5.36 -4.68
N LEU A 110 -5.75 4.06 -4.38
CA LEU A 110 -4.99 3.50 -3.25
C LEU A 110 -3.70 2.93 -3.80
N LYS A 111 -2.57 3.63 -3.62
CA LYS A 111 -1.25 2.99 -3.75
C LYS A 111 -0.99 2.23 -2.47
N THR A 112 -0.69 0.94 -2.58
CA THR A 112 -0.36 0.09 -1.44
C THR A 112 0.68 -0.97 -1.81
N ASP A 113 1.20 -1.68 -0.81
CA ASP A 113 2.07 -2.83 -0.98
C ASP A 113 1.23 -4.12 -1.00
N CYS A 114 1.81 -5.21 -1.51
CA CYS A 114 1.10 -6.50 -1.59
C CYS A 114 0.74 -7.05 -0.20
N ASP A 115 1.57 -6.81 0.81
CA ASP A 115 1.45 -7.41 2.13
C ASP A 115 0.45 -6.67 3.01
N THR A 116 -0.77 -6.49 2.49
CA THR A 116 -1.79 -5.65 3.08
C THR A 116 -3.18 -6.24 2.90
N PHE A 117 -4.12 -5.76 3.71
CA PHE A 117 -5.51 -6.17 3.69
C PHE A 117 -6.39 -4.92 3.71
N VAL A 118 -7.29 -4.77 2.75
CA VAL A 118 -8.36 -3.76 2.84
C VAL A 118 -9.48 -4.25 3.74
N THR A 119 -10.21 -3.32 4.34
CA THR A 119 -11.34 -3.63 5.23
C THR A 119 -12.67 -3.15 4.62
N PRO A 120 -13.82 -3.59 5.17
CA PRO A 120 -15.12 -3.08 4.76
C PRO A 120 -15.27 -1.56 4.87
N ALA A 121 -14.50 -0.91 5.75
CA ALA A 121 -14.56 0.53 5.94
C ALA A 121 -14.14 1.33 4.69
N LEU A 122 -13.27 0.75 3.84
CA LEU A 122 -12.83 1.38 2.60
C LEU A 122 -13.94 1.44 1.53
N ARG A 123 -14.94 0.55 1.59
CA ARG A 123 -15.97 0.42 0.55
C ARG A 123 -16.67 1.76 0.29
N ASP A 124 -17.08 2.43 1.35
CA ASP A 124 -17.88 3.65 1.26
C ASP A 124 -17.02 4.93 1.41
N PHE A 125 -15.73 4.78 1.73
CA PHE A 125 -14.84 5.91 1.98
C PHE A 125 -14.40 6.61 0.68
N ARG A 126 -14.54 7.94 0.66
CA ARG A 126 -14.13 8.84 -0.42
C ARG A 126 -13.29 9.98 0.14
N PRO A 127 -11.96 10.01 -0.07
CA PRO A 127 -11.10 11.05 0.50
C PRO A 127 -11.19 12.37 -0.27
N SER A 128 -11.28 13.50 0.44
CA SER A 128 -11.15 14.84 -0.16
C SER A 128 -9.70 15.35 -0.22
N GLY A 129 -8.75 14.57 0.28
CA GLY A 129 -7.31 14.86 0.32
C GLY A 129 -6.51 13.56 0.32
N LEU A 130 -5.24 13.60 0.71
CA LEU A 130 -4.47 12.37 0.91
C LEU A 130 -4.79 11.74 2.28
N CYS A 131 -4.75 10.42 2.33
CA CYS A 131 -4.69 9.62 3.54
C CYS A 131 -3.43 8.78 3.44
N ALA A 132 -2.49 8.98 4.35
CA ALA A 132 -1.28 8.18 4.42
C ALA A 132 -1.38 7.14 5.53
N GLY A 133 -0.74 5.99 5.31
CA GLY A 133 -0.54 5.02 6.36
C GLY A 133 0.58 5.40 7.32
N PHE A 134 0.81 4.57 8.33
CA PHE A 134 1.84 4.76 9.33
C PHE A 134 3.08 3.90 9.02
N GLY A 135 4.26 4.52 8.91
CA GLY A 135 5.48 3.84 8.44
C GLY A 135 6.39 3.24 9.52
N GLY A 136 6.23 3.62 10.79
CA GLY A 136 6.99 3.03 11.90
C GLY A 136 8.52 3.10 11.80
N TYR A 137 9.10 4.17 11.26
CA TYR A 137 10.56 4.33 11.09
C TYR A 137 11.18 5.51 11.85
N ALA A 138 10.37 6.49 12.23
CA ALA A 138 10.76 7.70 12.95
C ALA A 138 10.27 7.62 14.41
N TYR A 139 10.69 6.58 15.12
CA TYR A 139 10.46 6.43 16.57
C TYR A 139 11.53 7.13 17.40
N GLN A 140 12.77 7.18 16.89
CA GLN A 140 13.88 7.89 17.51
C GLN A 140 13.90 9.35 17.04
N ASP A 141 14.36 10.23 17.92
CA ASP A 141 14.41 11.68 17.64
C ASP A 141 15.43 12.00 16.55
N ASP A 142 16.50 11.22 16.41
CA ASP A 142 17.56 11.41 15.40
C ASP A 142 17.01 11.39 13.96
N VAL A 143 16.12 10.45 13.63
CA VAL A 143 15.48 10.36 12.31
C VAL A 143 14.58 11.57 12.07
N ARG A 144 13.82 12.00 13.08
CA ARG A 144 12.91 13.15 12.98
C ARG A 144 13.67 14.46 12.80
N GLU A 145 14.76 14.63 13.55
CA GLU A 145 15.68 15.76 13.43
C GLU A 145 16.32 15.77 12.04
N LYS A 146 16.81 14.62 11.57
CA LYS A 146 17.46 14.54 10.25
C LYS A 146 16.50 14.85 9.11
N LEU A 147 15.27 14.34 9.16
CA LEU A 147 14.22 14.68 8.19
C LEU A 147 13.86 16.17 8.24
N SER A 148 13.86 16.77 9.42
CA SER A 148 13.63 18.21 9.59
C SER A 148 14.77 19.03 9.00
N GLU A 149 16.02 18.62 9.23
CA GLU A 149 17.22 19.23 8.65
C GLU A 149 17.19 19.17 7.11
N VAL A 150 16.97 17.97 6.55
CA VAL A 150 16.86 17.74 5.09
C VAL A 150 15.76 18.62 4.50
N SER A 151 14.58 18.62 5.11
CA SER A 151 13.44 19.42 4.66
C SER A 151 13.74 20.91 4.68
N ALA A 152 14.38 21.42 5.73
CA ALA A 152 14.77 22.82 5.81
C ALA A 152 15.80 23.19 4.72
N ARG A 153 16.83 22.35 4.51
CA ARG A 153 17.82 22.55 3.44
C ARG A 153 17.20 22.52 2.04
N TRP A 154 16.12 21.75 1.86
CA TRP A 154 15.44 21.61 0.58
C TRP A 154 14.32 22.65 0.37
N GLY A 155 14.02 23.47 1.39
CA GLY A 155 12.93 24.44 1.35
C GLY A 155 11.54 23.81 1.42
N PHE A 156 11.43 22.60 1.97
CA PHE A 156 10.15 21.91 2.15
C PHE A 156 9.59 22.27 3.53
N PRO A 157 8.42 22.93 3.62
CA PRO A 157 7.87 23.33 4.91
C PRO A 157 7.49 22.11 5.74
N HIS A 158 7.82 22.14 7.03
CA HIS A 158 7.49 21.08 7.99
C HIS A 158 6.18 21.41 8.70
N SER A 159 5.21 20.49 8.67
CA SER A 159 3.88 20.62 9.29
C SER A 159 3.68 19.75 10.54
N GLY A 160 4.74 19.15 11.07
CA GLY A 160 4.73 18.28 12.26
C GLY A 160 4.48 16.79 11.96
N LEU A 161 4.21 16.43 10.70
CA LEU A 161 3.91 15.05 10.31
C LEU A 161 5.21 14.21 10.19
N HIS A 162 5.20 13.05 10.84
CA HIS A 162 6.25 12.04 10.77
C HIS A 162 5.65 10.64 10.63
N ASN A 163 6.47 9.65 10.25
CA ASN A 163 6.06 8.25 10.06
C ASN A 163 5.04 8.04 8.95
N VAL A 164 5.28 8.64 7.79
CA VAL A 164 4.43 8.48 6.61
C VAL A 164 4.69 7.10 6.00
N GLY A 165 3.68 6.24 6.00
CA GLY A 165 3.75 4.86 5.53
C GLY A 165 3.88 4.73 4.01
N ALA A 166 4.00 3.48 3.57
CA ALA A 166 4.13 3.14 2.15
C ALA A 166 2.80 3.31 1.40
N SER A 167 1.67 3.21 2.10
CA SER A 167 0.34 3.31 1.49
C SER A 167 -0.17 4.74 1.48
N VAL A 168 -0.78 5.13 0.35
CA VAL A 168 -1.44 6.42 0.19
C VAL A 168 -2.75 6.27 -0.59
N LEU A 169 -3.81 6.83 -0.06
CA LEU A 169 -5.14 6.89 -0.66
C LEU A 169 -5.50 8.35 -0.92
N GLY A 170 -6.09 8.66 -2.07
CA GLY A 170 -6.54 10.02 -2.35
C GLY A 170 -7.13 10.18 -3.75
N PRO A 171 -7.57 11.39 -4.12
CA PRO A 171 -7.89 11.71 -5.51
C PRO A 171 -6.73 11.36 -6.43
N ALA A 172 -7.03 10.78 -7.59
CA ALA A 172 -6.02 10.18 -8.49
C ALA A 172 -4.90 11.17 -8.87
N GLU A 173 -5.26 12.41 -9.19
CA GLU A 173 -4.26 13.45 -9.52
C GLU A 173 -3.37 13.80 -8.31
N MET A 174 -3.92 13.81 -7.08
CA MET A 174 -3.11 14.05 -5.89
C MET A 174 -2.12 12.91 -5.63
N VAL A 175 -2.57 11.65 -5.78
CA VAL A 175 -1.69 10.48 -5.63
C VAL A 175 -0.60 10.47 -6.69
N LYS A 176 -0.93 10.79 -7.95
CA LYS A 176 0.05 10.93 -9.02
C LYS A 176 1.11 11.99 -8.70
N GLN A 177 0.72 13.20 -8.30
CA GLN A 177 1.67 14.26 -7.95
C GLN A 177 2.55 13.87 -6.75
N PHE A 178 1.96 13.18 -5.77
CA PHE A 178 2.69 12.62 -4.64
C PHE A 178 3.76 11.61 -5.08
N LEU A 179 3.41 10.62 -5.89
CA LEU A 179 4.35 9.58 -6.34
C LEU A 179 5.50 10.17 -7.18
N LEU A 180 5.20 11.14 -8.07
CA LEU A 180 6.22 11.86 -8.82
C LEU A 180 7.17 12.66 -7.89
N ALA A 181 6.64 13.29 -6.85
CA ALA A 181 7.46 13.98 -5.85
C ALA A 181 8.29 13.00 -5.01
N GLN A 182 7.72 11.83 -4.68
CA GLN A 182 8.39 10.78 -3.92
C GLN A 182 9.60 10.24 -4.67
N LEU A 183 9.49 9.93 -5.96
CA LEU A 183 10.66 9.48 -6.73
C LEU A 183 11.76 10.55 -6.76
N ARG A 184 11.42 11.82 -6.99
CA ARG A 184 12.41 12.92 -6.96
C ARG A 184 13.09 13.05 -5.60
N ALA A 185 12.34 12.87 -4.51
CA ALA A 185 12.88 12.87 -3.16
C ALA A 185 13.78 11.65 -2.90
N CYS A 186 13.40 10.46 -3.40
CA CYS A 186 14.23 9.26 -3.36
C CYS A 186 15.59 9.52 -4.03
N GLU A 187 15.60 9.99 -5.28
CA GLU A 187 16.83 10.27 -6.04
C GLU A 187 17.72 11.29 -5.33
N ARG A 188 17.11 12.34 -4.76
CA ARG A 188 17.86 13.38 -4.05
C ARG A 188 18.41 12.90 -2.72
N LEU A 189 17.63 12.18 -1.92
CA LEU A 189 18.10 11.55 -0.67
C LEU A 189 19.23 10.58 -0.96
N TRP A 190 19.08 9.75 -2.00
CA TRP A 190 20.07 8.78 -2.39
C TRP A 190 21.42 9.44 -2.68
N ARG A 191 21.41 10.52 -3.48
CA ARG A 191 22.61 11.27 -3.84
C ARG A 191 23.23 12.03 -2.67
N GLU A 192 22.41 12.72 -1.86
CA GLU A 192 22.91 13.66 -0.85
C GLU A 192 23.22 12.99 0.50
N GLU A 193 22.53 11.90 0.84
CA GLU A 193 22.60 11.30 2.19
C GLU A 193 23.14 9.87 2.17
N PHE A 194 22.91 9.10 1.08
CA PHE A 194 23.15 7.65 1.08
C PHE A 194 24.10 7.12 -0.01
N GLN A 195 24.72 8.01 -0.79
CA GLN A 195 25.64 7.62 -1.85
C GLN A 195 26.90 6.94 -1.29
N SER A 196 27.40 7.44 -0.16
CA SER A 196 28.61 6.96 0.51
C SER A 196 28.39 6.53 1.96
N HIS A 197 27.14 6.44 2.39
CA HIS A 197 26.77 6.12 3.77
C HIS A 197 25.50 5.28 3.77
N ASP A 198 25.50 4.11 4.42
CA ASP A 198 24.32 3.25 4.45
C ASP A 198 23.48 3.43 5.73
N GLY A 199 24.06 4.01 6.78
CA GLY A 199 23.40 4.17 8.08
C GLY A 199 23.13 2.84 8.81
N VAL A 200 22.43 2.90 9.95
CA VAL A 200 22.14 1.73 10.79
C VAL A 200 20.66 1.73 11.17
N TRP A 201 20.03 0.55 11.10
CA TRP A 201 18.66 0.35 11.57
C TRP A 201 18.64 -0.23 12.99
N PRO A 202 17.76 0.26 13.90
CA PRO A 202 16.88 1.42 13.74
C PRO A 202 17.64 2.75 13.82
N GLY A 203 17.29 3.73 12.97
CA GLY A 203 17.98 5.02 12.86
C GLY A 203 17.94 5.58 11.43
N TRP A 204 18.73 6.62 11.15
CA TRP A 204 18.90 7.16 9.80
C TRP A 204 19.60 6.13 8.91
N CYS A 205 18.83 5.41 8.08
CA CYS A 205 19.30 4.24 7.35
C CYS A 205 18.79 4.21 5.91
N LYS A 206 19.69 3.83 4.99
CA LYS A 206 19.43 3.71 3.55
C LYS A 206 18.29 2.76 3.20
N GLN A 207 18.06 1.75 4.03
CA GLN A 207 16.99 0.77 3.82
C GLN A 207 15.59 1.41 3.86
N VAL A 208 15.46 2.62 4.43
CA VAL A 208 14.20 3.31 4.74
C VAL A 208 13.96 4.50 3.77
N VAL A 209 14.82 4.70 2.77
CA VAL A 209 14.80 5.87 1.87
C VAL A 209 13.44 6.15 1.23
N THR A 210 12.72 5.13 0.75
CA THR A 210 11.40 5.34 0.13
C THR A 210 10.36 5.91 1.09
N MET A 211 10.44 5.57 2.37
CA MET A 211 9.55 6.12 3.41
C MET A 211 9.94 7.55 3.78
N TYR A 212 11.23 7.84 3.96
CA TYR A 212 11.72 9.21 4.13
C TYR A 212 11.29 10.12 2.97
N ALA A 213 11.42 9.62 1.75
CA ALA A 213 11.01 10.30 0.54
C ALA A 213 9.50 10.54 0.49
N GLY A 214 8.69 9.60 0.97
CA GLY A 214 7.23 9.76 1.09
C GLY A 214 6.87 10.92 2.03
N GLU A 215 7.53 11.02 3.17
CA GLU A 215 7.33 12.15 4.10
C GLU A 215 7.70 13.51 3.45
N LEU A 216 8.84 13.57 2.76
CA LEU A 216 9.27 14.79 2.06
C LEU A 216 8.35 15.13 0.87
N ALA A 217 7.81 14.12 0.18
CA ALA A 217 6.87 14.30 -0.92
C ALA A 217 5.54 14.89 -0.44
N LEU A 218 5.01 14.46 0.71
CA LEU A 218 3.82 15.07 1.31
C LEU A 218 4.07 16.55 1.63
N ARG A 219 5.24 16.89 2.16
CA ARG A 219 5.57 18.27 2.54
C ARG A 219 5.57 19.25 1.37
N VAL A 220 6.05 18.82 0.19
CA VAL A 220 6.13 19.68 -1.00
C VAL A 220 4.85 19.69 -1.83
N THR A 221 3.93 18.73 -1.62
CA THR A 221 2.69 18.62 -2.40
C THR A 221 1.47 19.08 -1.60
N TYR A 222 1.15 18.39 -0.50
CA TYR A 222 -0.13 18.53 0.20
C TYR A 222 0.02 18.56 1.74
N PRO A 223 0.90 19.39 2.32
CA PRO A 223 1.27 19.35 3.75
C PRO A 223 0.11 19.56 4.73
N GLN A 224 -0.99 20.17 4.28
CA GLN A 224 -2.19 20.47 5.08
C GLN A 224 -3.44 19.68 4.64
N ARG A 225 -3.32 18.84 3.60
CA ARG A 225 -4.42 18.04 3.05
C ARG A 225 -4.10 16.55 3.13
N CYS A 226 -3.52 16.12 4.25
CA CYS A 226 -3.21 14.73 4.51
C CYS A 226 -3.67 14.31 5.92
N SER A 227 -4.38 13.19 6.01
CA SER A 227 -4.67 12.50 7.27
C SER A 227 -3.74 11.30 7.45
N LEU A 228 -3.41 10.95 8.71
CA LEU A 228 -2.54 9.82 9.05
C LEU A 228 -3.31 8.82 9.91
N GLY A 229 -3.03 7.53 9.72
CA GLY A 229 -3.50 6.46 10.63
C GLY A 229 -4.80 5.76 10.23
N LEU A 230 -5.39 6.13 9.08
CA LEU A 230 -6.50 5.38 8.48
C LEU A 230 -6.03 4.17 7.66
N LEU A 231 -4.78 4.21 7.20
CA LEU A 231 -4.10 3.13 6.47
C LEU A 231 -2.96 2.55 7.31
N ASP A 232 -2.44 1.41 6.86
CA ASP A 232 -1.36 0.63 7.48
C ASP A 232 -1.56 0.33 8.98
N ALA A 233 -2.80 0.07 9.39
CA ALA A 233 -3.10 -0.31 10.77
C ALA A 233 -2.35 -1.60 11.16
N PHE A 234 -2.04 -1.74 12.45
CA PHE A 234 -1.46 -2.96 13.00
C PHE A 234 -2.53 -4.06 13.12
N PRO A 235 -2.21 -5.32 12.75
CA PRO A 235 -3.11 -6.45 12.86
C PRO A 235 -3.21 -6.93 14.32
N SER A 236 -3.95 -6.19 15.14
CA SER A 236 -4.04 -6.44 16.59
C SER A 236 -5.20 -7.36 16.96
N ALA A 237 -4.96 -8.26 17.91
CA ALA A 237 -5.98 -9.19 18.43
C ALA A 237 -7.00 -8.52 19.36
N ASP A 238 -6.61 -7.42 20.00
CA ASP A 238 -7.45 -6.66 20.92
C ASP A 238 -8.29 -5.57 20.23
N ARG A 239 -8.03 -5.28 18.95
CA ARG A 239 -8.73 -4.25 18.17
C ARG A 239 -9.81 -4.85 17.29
N GLU A 240 -11.03 -4.35 17.46
CA GLU A 240 -12.16 -4.64 16.58
C GLU A 240 -11.91 -4.13 15.16
N LEU A 241 -12.45 -4.85 14.18
CA LEU A 241 -12.59 -4.40 12.81
C LEU A 241 -13.68 -3.31 12.76
N ALA A 242 -13.25 -2.06 12.87
CA ALA A 242 -14.13 -0.90 12.95
C ALA A 242 -14.01 0.00 11.71
N SER A 243 -14.92 0.99 11.61
CA SER A 243 -15.03 1.91 10.47
C SER A 243 -13.87 2.92 10.34
N ASP A 244 -12.98 2.99 11.31
CA ASP A 244 -11.82 3.89 11.36
C ASP A 244 -10.53 3.24 10.81
N VAL A 245 -10.58 1.95 10.43
CA VAL A 245 -9.45 1.23 9.84
C VAL A 245 -9.82 0.86 8.41
N LEU A 246 -9.26 1.56 7.43
CA LEU A 246 -9.54 1.28 6.00
C LEU A 246 -8.67 0.14 5.46
N HIS A 247 -7.51 -0.06 6.08
CA HIS A 247 -6.43 -0.88 5.54
C HIS A 247 -5.47 -1.31 6.66
N VAL A 248 -5.06 -2.57 6.63
CA VAL A 248 -4.17 -3.21 7.62
C VAL A 248 -2.91 -3.66 6.91
N HIS A 249 -1.74 -3.34 7.47
CA HIS A 249 -0.46 -3.84 6.96
C HIS A 249 -0.13 -5.16 7.64
N ALA A 250 0.40 -6.13 6.89
CA ALA A 250 0.91 -7.38 7.43
C ALA A 250 2.26 -7.22 8.16
N TRP A 251 2.27 -6.47 9.26
CA TRP A 251 3.48 -6.18 10.02
C TRP A 251 4.19 -7.45 10.52
N GLN A 252 5.52 -7.40 10.59
CA GLN A 252 6.30 -8.38 11.33
C GLN A 252 6.34 -7.96 12.79
N THR A 253 5.57 -8.64 13.64
CA THR A 253 5.52 -8.38 15.08
C THR A 253 5.66 -9.68 15.86
N GLU A 254 5.79 -9.57 17.18
CA GLU A 254 5.70 -10.72 18.09
C GLU A 254 4.26 -10.99 18.55
N ALA A 255 3.31 -10.13 18.20
CA ALA A 255 1.90 -10.27 18.56
C ALA A 255 1.13 -11.10 17.52
N TYR A 256 0.00 -11.67 17.93
CA TYR A 256 -0.98 -12.22 17.01
C TYR A 256 -1.74 -11.05 16.36
N TRP A 257 -1.73 -10.86 15.04
CA TRP A 257 -1.21 -11.71 13.95
C TRP A 257 0.09 -11.12 13.35
N SER A 258 1.01 -11.98 12.88
CA SER A 258 2.29 -11.57 12.29
C SER A 258 2.62 -12.42 11.06
N LYS A 259 2.97 -11.77 9.94
CA LYS A 259 3.26 -12.49 8.69
C LYS A 259 4.44 -13.45 8.81
N ARG A 260 5.44 -13.11 9.64
CA ARG A 260 6.62 -13.97 9.86
C ARG A 260 6.20 -15.25 10.58
N ILE A 261 5.47 -15.11 11.69
CA ILE A 261 4.99 -16.25 12.48
C ILE A 261 4.03 -17.12 11.65
N TYR A 262 3.17 -16.51 10.83
CA TYR A 262 2.29 -17.23 9.91
C TYR A 262 3.08 -18.12 8.95
N ARG A 263 4.08 -17.55 8.25
CA ARG A 263 4.93 -18.29 7.30
C ARG A 263 5.76 -19.39 7.96
N ASP A 264 6.17 -19.18 9.20
CA ASP A 264 6.87 -20.19 10.00
C ASP A 264 5.93 -21.31 10.50
N GLY A 265 4.64 -21.29 10.14
CA GLY A 265 3.64 -22.27 10.54
C GLY A 265 3.17 -22.11 11.99
N GLY A 266 3.51 -20.99 12.65
CA GLY A 266 3.25 -20.74 14.06
C GLY A 266 1.77 -20.74 14.44
N TYR A 267 0.87 -20.59 13.46
CA TYR A 267 -0.58 -20.59 13.67
C TYR A 267 -1.29 -21.88 13.23
N ALA A 268 -0.57 -22.89 12.73
CA ALA A 268 -1.16 -24.13 12.19
C ALA A 268 -1.99 -24.95 13.20
N HIS A 269 -1.85 -24.64 14.50
CA HIS A 269 -2.62 -25.25 15.58
C HIS A 269 -4.00 -24.60 15.79
N ILE A 270 -4.25 -23.42 15.20
CA ILE A 270 -5.52 -22.71 15.29
C ILE A 270 -6.42 -23.24 14.19
N ALA A 271 -7.56 -23.81 14.55
CA ALA A 271 -8.54 -24.25 13.56
C ALA A 271 -9.14 -23.03 12.85
N ARG A 272 -9.21 -23.07 11.52
CA ARG A 272 -9.70 -21.95 10.70
C ARG A 272 -11.07 -21.42 11.13
N ASP A 273 -12.00 -22.32 11.44
CA ASP A 273 -13.37 -21.96 11.87
C ASP A 273 -13.41 -21.31 13.26
N SER A 274 -12.33 -21.39 14.03
CA SER A 274 -12.19 -20.73 15.33
C SER A 274 -11.55 -19.35 15.25
N ILE A 275 -11.11 -18.91 14.06
CA ILE A 275 -10.49 -17.59 13.88
C ILE A 275 -11.57 -16.50 14.00
N ASP A 276 -11.41 -15.61 14.98
CA ASP A 276 -12.31 -14.48 15.18
C ASP A 276 -12.08 -13.37 14.14
N ARG A 277 -12.90 -13.39 13.08
CA ARG A 277 -12.86 -12.43 11.97
C ARG A 277 -13.36 -11.04 12.34
N THR A 278 -13.91 -10.84 13.54
CA THR A 278 -14.34 -9.52 14.02
C THR A 278 -13.17 -8.67 14.53
N LYS A 279 -12.03 -9.30 14.81
CA LYS A 279 -10.78 -8.63 15.22
C LYS A 279 -9.85 -8.43 14.03
N LEU A 280 -9.02 -7.38 14.06
CA LEU A 280 -8.06 -7.11 12.98
C LEU A 280 -7.09 -8.28 12.75
N ALA A 281 -6.54 -8.87 13.81
CA ALA A 281 -5.64 -10.01 13.69
C ALA A 281 -6.32 -11.24 13.07
N GLY A 282 -7.52 -11.59 13.53
CA GLY A 282 -8.24 -12.75 13.00
C GLY A 282 -8.77 -12.53 11.60
N TYR A 283 -9.15 -11.31 11.24
CA TYR A 283 -9.46 -10.92 9.87
C TYR A 283 -8.28 -11.20 8.91
N CYS A 284 -7.08 -10.73 9.27
CA CYS A 284 -5.86 -10.97 8.48
C CYS A 284 -5.50 -12.45 8.43
N HIS A 285 -5.58 -13.15 9.57
CA HIS A 285 -5.24 -14.58 9.65
C HIS A 285 -6.17 -15.43 8.76
N TRP A 286 -7.48 -15.24 8.90
CA TRP A 286 -8.44 -16.00 8.13
C TRP A 286 -8.29 -15.75 6.62
N LEU A 287 -8.06 -14.49 6.21
CA LEU A 287 -7.79 -14.17 4.81
C LEU A 287 -6.47 -14.77 4.32
N ALA A 288 -5.44 -14.83 5.15
CA ALA A 288 -4.19 -15.48 4.77
C ALA A 288 -4.38 -16.99 4.49
N GLU A 289 -5.19 -17.68 5.30
CA GLU A 289 -5.44 -19.12 5.17
C GLU A 289 -6.50 -19.50 4.13
N ALA A 290 -7.57 -18.72 4.00
CA ALA A 290 -8.72 -19.09 3.18
C ALA A 290 -8.39 -19.05 1.68
N SER A 291 -8.98 -19.98 0.94
CA SER A 291 -8.99 -19.94 -0.53
C SER A 291 -9.92 -18.83 -1.04
N ILE A 292 -9.67 -18.36 -2.27
CA ILE A 292 -10.52 -17.34 -2.90
C ILE A 292 -12.00 -17.78 -3.00
N ASP A 293 -12.28 -19.07 -3.23
CA ASP A 293 -13.65 -19.57 -3.31
C ASP A 293 -14.37 -19.54 -1.96
N GLU A 294 -13.66 -19.81 -0.87
CA GLU A 294 -14.19 -19.67 0.49
C GLU A 294 -14.45 -18.21 0.82
N VAL A 295 -13.53 -17.32 0.44
CA VAL A 295 -13.68 -15.88 0.60
C VAL A 295 -14.91 -15.36 -0.14
N LYS A 296 -15.08 -15.74 -1.41
CA LYS A 296 -16.25 -15.35 -2.20
C LYS A 296 -17.56 -15.86 -1.62
N ARG A 297 -17.60 -17.08 -1.08
CA ARG A 297 -18.79 -17.62 -0.40
C ARG A 297 -19.11 -16.88 0.89
N ALA A 298 -18.10 -16.48 1.65
CA ALA A 298 -18.29 -15.77 2.92
C ALA A 298 -18.64 -14.29 2.76
N ALA A 299 -18.44 -13.71 1.57
CA ALA A 299 -18.74 -12.33 1.24
C ALA A 299 -20.18 -12.10 0.74
N GLN A 300 -20.92 -13.18 0.46
CA GLN A 300 -22.34 -13.17 0.05
C GLN A 300 -23.26 -13.09 1.26
#